data_AF-A0A9Q9B5Y5-F1
#
_entry.id   AF-A0A9Q9B5Y5-F1
#
_cell.length_a   1.000
_cell.length_b   1.000
_cell.length_c   1.000
_cell.angle_alpha   90.00
_cell.angle_beta   90.00
_cell.angle_gamma   90.00
#
_symmetry.space_group_name_H-M   'P 1'
#
loop_
_entity.id
_entity.type
_entity.pdbx_description
1 polymer ?
#
loop_
_entity_poly.entity_id
_entity_poly.type
_entity_poly.pdbx_seq_one_letter_code
_entity_poly.pdbx_strand_id
1 'polypeptide(L)'
;MKTNNSKTKTKAFLGAALMLLIALIFTACPQKVKPKAEEPPAPPKHAITFGVEGGSGTLKAKAYGVAETTTSPINVEEGKAVIFTAKANDGYRVKGWTLDGKPITEAGTNTEYKLKVSKPATVKVSFEAIPPTKYTVTLTQTEHGKVTASPEIPEDKQVAKDTLITFTAKADDGYKVDKWTVTPAEALQAGGADESLTAKVKITADTTVSVSFIKKTYAITFSVEGGTGGTLEAKVDGKEISSGDMVEHGKKVEFTPKEEKGYRVKKWTLDGENIGGMAYFTLGVSQAATVTVSFELRPVKGGAVFILSPNKLTIEVKAKTEDGSDITVEGCNETTLKSDKYTELQAKGTVVILKGNITELSCGGNQLTALNVQGLTALQELWCSGNQLTELNVQGLTALQTLFCEGNKLTELNVQGCAALQKLGCYSNKLNAQAMTEILNALPAREAGDYARAYLYTEETDEPEGNHKDFTQPAELKAALDGAKKRNWKLGKINESGNWEDI
;
A
#
# COMPACT_ATOMS: atom_id res chain seq x y z
N MET A 1 -20.17 2.32 36.53
CA MET A 1 -20.78 3.19 37.55
C MET A 1 -22.22 3.52 37.11
N LYS A 2 -23.19 3.36 38.04
CA LYS A 2 -24.67 3.58 37.93
C LYS A 2 -25.46 2.50 37.15
N THR A 3 -26.17 1.55 37.79
CA THR A 3 -27.50 1.56 38.49
C THR A 3 -28.69 1.81 37.54
N ASN A 4 -29.86 1.14 37.55
CA ASN A 4 -30.51 0.19 38.48
C ASN A 4 -31.78 -0.45 37.84
N ASN A 5 -32.16 -1.64 38.33
CA ASN A 5 -33.51 -2.22 38.56
C ASN A 5 -34.72 -2.01 37.61
N SER A 6 -35.38 -3.12 37.25
CA SER A 6 -36.62 -3.53 37.95
C SER A 6 -36.95 -5.03 37.79
N LYS A 7 -37.59 -5.59 38.81
CA LYS A 7 -37.97 -7.01 39.02
C LYS A 7 -39.40 -7.26 38.55
N THR A 8 -39.70 -8.50 38.15
CA THR A 8 -41.01 -9.13 38.44
C THR A 8 -40.89 -10.65 38.48
N LYS A 9 -41.39 -11.24 39.58
CA LYS A 9 -41.41 -12.67 39.90
C LYS A 9 -42.84 -13.23 39.71
N THR A 10 -42.88 -14.57 39.65
CA THR A 10 -43.97 -15.48 40.13
C THR A 10 -45.19 -15.64 39.21
N LYS A 11 -45.83 -16.81 39.05
CA LYS A 11 -45.98 -18.02 39.88
C LYS A 11 -46.39 -19.22 38.98
N ALA A 12 -45.89 -20.41 39.28
CA ALA A 12 -46.43 -21.68 38.80
C ALA A 12 -47.64 -22.09 39.67
N PHE A 13 -48.67 -22.68 39.06
CA PHE A 13 -49.82 -23.27 39.75
C PHE A 13 -49.96 -24.74 39.34
N LEU A 14 -49.75 -25.64 40.30
CA LEU A 14 -50.20 -27.03 40.28
C LEU A 14 -51.66 -27.07 40.77
N GLY A 15 -52.50 -27.91 40.16
CA GLY A 15 -53.84 -28.23 40.64
C GLY A 15 -54.18 -29.68 40.29
N ALA A 16 -54.31 -30.51 41.31
CA ALA A 16 -54.77 -31.90 41.27
C ALA A 16 -56.23 -32.00 41.72
N ALA A 17 -57.01 -32.95 41.18
CA ALA A 17 -58.29 -33.42 41.70
C ALA A 17 -58.48 -34.88 41.25
N LEU A 18 -58.22 -35.88 42.11
CA LEU A 18 -59.12 -36.52 43.09
C LEU A 18 -60.16 -37.45 42.44
N MET A 19 -59.78 -38.72 42.31
CA MET A 19 -60.68 -39.86 42.07
C MET A 19 -61.26 -40.33 43.41
N LEU A 20 -62.58 -40.50 43.46
CA LEU A 20 -63.28 -41.23 44.52
C LEU A 20 -64.48 -41.93 43.88
N LEU A 21 -64.49 -43.27 43.87
CA LEU A 21 -65.71 -44.03 43.66
C LEU A 21 -65.73 -45.23 44.62
N ILE A 22 -66.77 -45.23 45.45
CA ILE A 22 -67.07 -46.13 46.54
C ILE A 22 -67.65 -47.44 45.98
N ALA A 23 -67.18 -48.57 46.51
CA ALA A 23 -67.73 -49.89 46.30
C ALA A 23 -68.92 -50.14 47.22
N LEU A 24 -69.98 -50.79 46.72
CA LEU A 24 -70.96 -51.51 47.54
C LEU A 24 -71.44 -52.75 46.76
N ILE A 25 -71.21 -53.91 47.37
CA ILE A 25 -71.62 -55.25 46.95
C ILE A 25 -73.04 -55.49 47.45
N PHE A 26 -73.93 -56.07 46.64
CA PHE A 26 -74.92 -57.05 47.09
C PHE A 26 -75.31 -58.02 45.96
N THR A 27 -75.45 -59.29 46.34
CA THR A 27 -75.70 -60.49 45.54
C THR A 27 -77.18 -60.85 45.38
N ALA A 28 -77.47 -61.57 44.29
CA ALA A 28 -78.51 -62.61 44.08
C ALA A 28 -79.91 -62.25 43.47
N CYS A 29 -80.17 -62.96 42.35
CA CYS A 29 -81.34 -63.19 41.45
C CYS A 29 -82.75 -63.42 42.05
N PRO A 30 -83.85 -63.61 41.26
CA PRO A 30 -84.07 -63.47 39.79
C PRO A 30 -85.42 -62.80 39.33
N GLN A 31 -85.56 -62.67 38.00
CA GLN A 31 -86.80 -62.66 37.17
C GLN A 31 -87.73 -61.43 37.16
N LYS A 32 -87.80 -60.78 35.98
CA LYS A 32 -88.96 -60.91 35.06
C LYS A 32 -88.62 -60.31 33.68
N VAL A 33 -88.76 -61.16 32.67
CA VAL A 33 -88.63 -60.83 31.24
C VAL A 33 -89.65 -59.75 30.88
N LYS A 34 -89.16 -58.59 30.40
CA LYS A 34 -89.95 -57.60 29.66
C LYS A 34 -89.68 -57.79 28.16
N PRO A 35 -90.69 -57.65 27.28
CA PRO A 35 -90.52 -57.82 25.85
C PRO A 35 -89.56 -56.76 25.30
N LYS A 36 -88.65 -57.20 24.44
CA LYS A 36 -87.74 -56.36 23.65
C LYS A 36 -88.58 -55.51 22.71
N ALA A 37 -88.62 -54.20 22.93
CA ALA A 37 -89.09 -53.25 21.93
C ALA A 37 -88.15 -53.35 20.72
N GLU A 38 -88.70 -53.49 19.51
CA GLU A 38 -87.92 -53.37 18.28
C GLU A 38 -87.27 -51.98 18.25
N GLU A 39 -85.94 -51.95 18.18
CA GLU A 39 -85.18 -50.74 17.90
C GLU A 39 -85.64 -50.15 16.56
N PRO A 40 -85.82 -48.83 16.44
CA PRO A 40 -86.05 -48.21 15.13
C PRO A 40 -84.92 -48.61 14.17
N PRO A 41 -85.20 -48.83 12.88
CA PRO A 41 -84.19 -49.25 11.93
C PRO A 41 -83.03 -48.25 11.95
N ALA A 42 -81.81 -48.78 12.12
CA ALA A 42 -80.60 -47.96 12.16
C ALA A 42 -80.56 -47.07 10.89
N PRO A 43 -80.27 -45.76 11.03
CA PRO A 43 -80.24 -44.86 9.89
C PRO A 43 -79.22 -45.35 8.85
N PRO A 44 -79.53 -45.22 7.54
CA PRO A 44 -78.65 -45.70 6.48
C PRO A 44 -77.27 -45.04 6.56
N LYS A 45 -76.22 -45.82 6.29
CA LYS A 45 -74.84 -45.33 6.23
C LYS A 45 -74.41 -45.21 4.78
N HIS A 46 -73.77 -44.08 4.44
CA HIS A 46 -73.27 -43.79 3.11
C HIS A 46 -71.74 -43.82 3.09
N ALA A 47 -71.17 -44.39 2.03
CA ALA A 47 -69.73 -44.39 1.81
C ALA A 47 -69.28 -43.01 1.30
N ILE A 48 -68.39 -42.37 2.04
CA ILE A 48 -67.79 -41.09 1.71
C ILE A 48 -66.34 -41.33 1.33
N THR A 49 -66.05 -41.16 0.04
CA THR A 49 -64.69 -41.26 -0.49
C THR A 49 -64.05 -39.88 -0.44
N PHE A 50 -62.80 -39.78 -0.04
CA PHE A 50 -62.05 -38.54 -0.09
C PHE A 50 -60.59 -38.73 -0.44
N GLY A 51 -59.98 -37.69 -0.98
CA GLY A 51 -58.57 -37.73 -1.32
C GLY A 51 -58.04 -36.40 -1.82
N VAL A 52 -56.73 -36.36 -2.05
CA VAL A 52 -56.09 -35.23 -2.70
C VAL A 52 -56.09 -35.47 -4.19
N GLU A 53 -56.49 -34.45 -4.95
CA GLU A 53 -56.31 -34.42 -6.39
C GLU A 53 -54.88 -33.97 -6.68
N GLY A 54 -54.00 -34.96 -6.95
CA GLY A 54 -52.55 -34.76 -7.05
C GLY A 54 -51.81 -35.13 -5.76
N GLY A 55 -50.63 -34.54 -5.52
CA GLY A 55 -49.70 -34.92 -4.43
C GLY A 55 -49.19 -33.80 -3.53
N SER A 56 -49.67 -32.57 -3.68
CA SER A 56 -49.07 -31.38 -3.03
C SER A 56 -49.68 -30.99 -1.67
N GLY A 57 -50.23 -31.97 -0.96
CA GLY A 57 -50.78 -31.81 0.38
C GLY A 57 -51.42 -33.08 0.90
N THR A 58 -52.10 -32.97 2.05
CA THR A 58 -52.80 -34.07 2.71
C THR A 58 -54.24 -33.70 3.01
N LEU A 59 -55.12 -34.70 3.06
CA LEU A 59 -56.52 -34.55 3.41
C LEU A 59 -56.89 -35.54 4.51
N LYS A 60 -57.47 -35.02 5.60
CA LYS A 60 -58.02 -35.81 6.70
C LYS A 60 -59.52 -35.62 6.78
N ALA A 61 -60.23 -36.63 7.26
CA ALA A 61 -61.66 -36.57 7.52
C ALA A 61 -61.97 -36.96 8.97
N LYS A 62 -62.93 -36.27 9.58
CA LYS A 62 -63.49 -36.58 10.90
C LYS A 62 -65.00 -36.56 10.85
N ALA A 63 -65.64 -37.61 11.34
CA ALA A 63 -67.09 -37.77 11.36
C ALA A 63 -67.57 -38.30 12.72
N TYR A 64 -68.87 -38.22 12.99
CA TYR A 64 -69.44 -38.77 14.21
C TYR A 64 -69.24 -40.29 14.27
N GLY A 65 -68.61 -40.79 15.34
CA GLY A 65 -68.29 -42.21 15.50
C GLY A 65 -67.08 -42.71 14.70
N VAL A 66 -66.37 -41.83 13.98
CA VAL A 66 -65.14 -42.15 13.23
C VAL A 66 -64.02 -41.24 13.71
N ALA A 67 -62.94 -41.83 14.22
CA ALA A 67 -61.74 -41.08 14.58
C ALA A 67 -61.16 -40.37 13.35
N GLU A 68 -60.47 -39.24 13.55
CA GLU A 68 -59.82 -38.53 12.44
C GLU A 68 -58.88 -39.47 11.67
N THR A 69 -59.04 -39.52 10.35
CA THR A 69 -58.35 -40.50 9.51
C THR A 69 -57.97 -39.91 8.15
N THR A 70 -56.88 -40.42 7.58
CA THR A 70 -56.49 -40.22 6.17
C THR A 70 -56.95 -41.36 5.27
N THR A 71 -57.48 -42.45 5.84
CA THR A 71 -57.96 -43.62 5.11
C THR A 71 -59.35 -43.37 4.56
N SER A 72 -59.51 -43.60 3.25
CA SER A 72 -60.77 -43.45 2.51
C SER A 72 -61.12 -44.79 1.82
N PRO A 73 -62.42 -45.16 1.71
CA PRO A 73 -63.61 -44.41 2.15
C PRO A 73 -63.92 -44.58 3.65
N ILE A 74 -64.76 -43.68 4.19
CA ILE A 74 -65.39 -43.82 5.52
C ILE A 74 -66.91 -44.01 5.38
N ASN A 75 -67.54 -44.78 6.28
CA ASN A 75 -68.99 -44.97 6.28
C ASN A 75 -69.63 -44.12 7.38
N VAL A 76 -70.54 -43.22 6.99
CA VAL A 76 -71.13 -42.21 7.90
C VAL A 76 -72.65 -42.27 7.82
N GLU A 77 -73.32 -42.18 8.97
CA GLU A 77 -74.78 -42.16 9.06
C GLU A 77 -75.37 -40.93 8.34
N GLU A 78 -76.48 -41.14 7.65
CA GLU A 78 -77.23 -40.08 6.99
C GLU A 78 -77.60 -38.94 7.96
N GLY A 79 -77.50 -37.70 7.49
CA GLY A 79 -77.77 -36.48 8.26
C GLY A 79 -76.61 -36.00 9.13
N LYS A 80 -75.59 -36.83 9.39
CA LYS A 80 -74.37 -36.42 10.13
C LYS A 80 -73.42 -35.62 9.22
N ALA A 81 -72.51 -34.88 9.85
CA ALA A 81 -71.51 -34.09 9.16
C ALA A 81 -70.14 -34.80 9.14
N VAL A 82 -69.42 -34.64 8.03
CA VAL A 82 -67.99 -34.95 7.89
C VAL A 82 -67.24 -33.63 7.75
N ILE A 83 -66.22 -33.43 8.58
CA ILE A 83 -65.31 -32.30 8.47
C ILE A 83 -64.03 -32.81 7.81
N PHE A 84 -63.67 -32.18 6.70
CA PHE A 84 -62.44 -32.42 5.99
C PHE A 84 -61.45 -31.30 6.30
N THR A 85 -60.21 -31.67 6.62
CA THR A 85 -59.14 -30.71 6.91
C THR A 85 -57.98 -30.97 5.95
N ALA A 86 -57.72 -29.99 5.08
CA ALA A 86 -56.63 -29.99 4.13
C ALA A 86 -55.39 -29.31 4.74
N LYS A 87 -54.23 -29.94 4.58
CA LYS A 87 -52.92 -29.34 4.93
C LYS A 87 -52.04 -29.34 3.69
N ALA A 88 -51.71 -28.15 3.20
CA ALA A 88 -50.78 -27.97 2.09
C ALA A 88 -49.34 -28.30 2.53
N ASN A 89 -48.52 -28.77 1.59
CA ASN A 89 -47.07 -28.86 1.78
C ASN A 89 -46.42 -27.47 1.71
N ASP A 90 -45.18 -27.34 2.18
CA ASP A 90 -44.42 -26.08 2.08
C ASP A 90 -44.33 -25.60 0.63
N GLY A 91 -44.62 -24.31 0.41
CA GLY A 91 -44.67 -23.70 -0.93
C GLY A 91 -45.99 -23.90 -1.70
N TYR A 92 -47.01 -24.51 -1.10
CA TYR A 92 -48.33 -24.71 -1.71
C TYR A 92 -49.46 -24.11 -0.88
N ARG A 93 -50.59 -23.83 -1.52
CA ARG A 93 -51.84 -23.41 -0.90
C ARG A 93 -53.03 -24.18 -1.48
N VAL A 94 -54.16 -24.21 -0.78
CA VAL A 94 -55.39 -24.84 -1.29
C VAL A 94 -55.85 -24.07 -2.53
N LYS A 95 -56.02 -24.78 -3.65
CA LYS A 95 -56.54 -24.25 -4.91
C LYS A 95 -58.07 -24.30 -4.93
N GLY A 96 -58.65 -25.39 -4.43
CA GLY A 96 -60.10 -25.58 -4.41
C GLY A 96 -60.53 -27.02 -4.09
N TRP A 97 -61.83 -27.20 -3.92
CA TRP A 97 -62.46 -28.46 -3.54
C TRP A 97 -63.48 -28.92 -4.59
N THR A 98 -63.67 -30.24 -4.71
CA THR A 98 -64.72 -30.83 -5.56
C THR A 98 -65.57 -31.84 -4.77
N LEU A 99 -66.88 -31.86 -5.06
CA LEU A 99 -67.86 -32.83 -4.58
C LEU A 99 -68.44 -33.56 -5.78
N ASP A 100 -68.25 -34.87 -5.85
CA ASP A 100 -68.64 -35.73 -6.98
C ASP A 100 -68.13 -35.21 -8.34
N GLY A 101 -66.89 -34.70 -8.34
CA GLY A 101 -66.25 -34.13 -9.52
C GLY A 101 -66.71 -32.71 -9.90
N LYS A 102 -67.64 -32.10 -9.13
CA LYS A 102 -68.10 -30.72 -9.35
C LYS A 102 -67.46 -29.74 -8.36
N PRO A 103 -67.07 -28.51 -8.76
CA PRO A 103 -66.47 -27.54 -7.85
C PRO A 103 -67.38 -27.16 -6.67
N ILE A 104 -66.79 -27.02 -5.48
CA ILE A 104 -67.47 -26.54 -4.27
C ILE A 104 -67.11 -25.06 -4.07
N THR A 105 -67.90 -24.16 -4.65
CA THR A 105 -67.61 -22.72 -4.63
C THR A 105 -67.60 -22.13 -3.22
N GLU A 106 -68.45 -22.63 -2.32
CA GLU A 106 -68.53 -22.20 -0.92
C GLU A 106 -67.29 -22.56 -0.08
N ALA A 107 -66.57 -23.63 -0.45
CA ALA A 107 -65.35 -24.03 0.23
C ALA A 107 -64.15 -23.16 -0.19
N GLY A 108 -64.15 -22.64 -1.43
CA GLY A 108 -63.12 -21.77 -1.96
C GLY A 108 -61.71 -22.31 -1.71
N THR A 109 -60.85 -21.48 -1.12
CA THR A 109 -59.47 -21.83 -0.74
C THR A 109 -59.32 -22.13 0.75
N ASN A 110 -60.42 -22.42 1.46
CA ASN A 110 -60.36 -22.72 2.89
C ASN A 110 -59.65 -24.05 3.14
N THR A 111 -58.99 -24.17 4.29
CA THR A 111 -58.33 -25.40 4.73
C THR A 111 -59.32 -26.43 5.28
N GLU A 112 -60.59 -26.07 5.45
CA GLU A 112 -61.63 -26.99 5.93
C GLU A 112 -62.89 -26.94 5.07
N TYR A 113 -63.52 -28.09 4.90
CA TYR A 113 -64.83 -28.23 4.26
C TYR A 113 -65.73 -29.16 5.08
N LYS A 114 -67.00 -28.78 5.27
CA LYS A 114 -67.97 -29.56 6.04
C LYS A 114 -69.08 -30.08 5.14
N LEU A 115 -69.12 -31.40 4.93
CA LEU A 115 -70.17 -32.07 4.17
C LEU A 115 -71.27 -32.59 5.10
N LYS A 116 -72.54 -32.29 4.81
CA LYS A 116 -73.68 -33.00 5.43
C LYS A 116 -74.04 -34.21 4.58
N VAL A 117 -74.01 -35.40 5.17
CA VAL A 117 -74.19 -36.67 4.45
C VAL A 117 -75.67 -36.89 4.13
N SER A 118 -76.00 -37.09 2.85
CA SER A 118 -77.36 -37.45 2.38
C SER A 118 -77.37 -38.61 1.38
N LYS A 119 -76.23 -38.92 0.78
CA LYS A 119 -75.99 -39.98 -0.21
C LYS A 119 -74.48 -40.29 -0.28
N PRO A 120 -74.04 -41.35 -0.98
CA PRO A 120 -72.62 -41.57 -1.24
C PRO A 120 -72.04 -40.38 -2.00
N ALA A 121 -70.85 -39.94 -1.60
CA ALA A 121 -70.20 -38.77 -2.17
C ALA A 121 -68.68 -38.90 -2.18
N THR A 122 -68.05 -38.23 -3.15
CA THR A 122 -66.59 -38.14 -3.26
C THR A 122 -66.12 -36.70 -3.09
N VAL A 123 -65.29 -36.43 -2.08
CA VAL A 123 -64.70 -35.11 -1.83
C VAL A 123 -63.22 -35.11 -2.19
N LYS A 124 -62.79 -34.22 -3.08
CA LYS A 124 -61.36 -34.00 -3.34
C LYS A 124 -60.94 -32.58 -3.04
N VAL A 125 -59.69 -32.41 -2.60
CA VAL A 125 -59.03 -31.11 -2.50
C VAL A 125 -57.86 -31.06 -3.47
N SER A 126 -57.65 -29.90 -4.09
CA SER A 126 -56.51 -29.62 -4.96
C SER A 126 -55.66 -28.49 -4.38
N PHE A 127 -54.37 -28.51 -4.69
CA PHE A 127 -53.40 -27.51 -4.24
C PHE A 127 -52.71 -26.85 -5.43
N GLU A 128 -52.23 -25.63 -5.24
CA GLU A 128 -51.40 -24.91 -6.22
C GLU A 128 -50.15 -24.33 -5.54
N ALA A 129 -49.08 -24.18 -6.30
CA ALA A 129 -47.84 -23.58 -5.79
C ALA A 129 -48.05 -22.09 -5.50
N ILE A 130 -47.44 -21.59 -4.43
CA ILE A 130 -47.38 -20.17 -4.11
C ILE A 130 -46.30 -19.55 -5.02
N PRO A 131 -46.63 -18.58 -5.90
CA PRO A 131 -45.63 -17.93 -6.73
C PRO A 131 -44.54 -17.29 -5.85
N PRO A 132 -43.24 -17.49 -6.15
CA PRO A 132 -42.19 -16.85 -5.38
C PRO A 132 -42.28 -15.33 -5.52
N THR A 133 -42.24 -14.61 -4.40
CA THR A 133 -42.12 -13.14 -4.42
C THR A 133 -40.80 -12.76 -5.08
N LYS A 134 -40.84 -11.87 -6.07
CA LYS A 134 -39.66 -11.34 -6.75
C LYS A 134 -39.58 -9.82 -6.58
N TYR A 135 -38.36 -9.30 -6.67
CA TYR A 135 -38.06 -7.87 -6.63
C TYR A 135 -37.16 -7.49 -7.79
N THR A 136 -37.26 -6.22 -8.20
CA THR A 136 -36.45 -5.66 -9.27
C THR A 136 -35.05 -5.35 -8.75
N VAL A 137 -34.01 -5.83 -9.45
CA VAL A 137 -32.61 -5.51 -9.15
C VAL A 137 -31.99 -4.73 -10.30
N THR A 138 -31.51 -3.53 -10.01
CA THR A 138 -30.85 -2.66 -11.00
C THR A 138 -29.38 -2.48 -10.62
N LEU A 139 -28.48 -2.79 -11.57
CA LEU A 139 -27.06 -2.51 -11.46
C LEU A 139 -26.69 -1.32 -12.35
N THR A 140 -26.03 -0.33 -11.77
CA THR A 140 -25.50 0.84 -12.46
C THR A 140 -24.02 0.99 -12.14
N GLN A 141 -23.23 1.46 -13.09
CA GLN A 141 -21.80 1.70 -12.92
C GLN A 141 -21.38 2.92 -13.75
N THR A 142 -20.37 3.64 -13.28
CA THR A 142 -19.69 4.65 -14.09
C THR A 142 -18.76 3.98 -15.11
N GLU A 143 -18.19 4.77 -16.02
CA GLU A 143 -17.09 4.32 -16.89
C GLU A 143 -15.85 3.88 -16.08
N HIS A 144 -14.88 3.26 -16.75
CA HIS A 144 -13.58 2.84 -16.21
C HIS A 144 -13.58 1.64 -15.25
N GLY A 145 -14.58 0.77 -15.38
CA GLY A 145 -14.58 -0.54 -14.77
C GLY A 145 -15.79 -1.37 -15.15
N LYS A 146 -15.82 -2.60 -14.63
CA LYS A 146 -16.88 -3.57 -14.88
C LYS A 146 -17.34 -4.22 -13.58
N VAL A 147 -18.63 -4.43 -13.46
CA VAL A 147 -19.25 -5.08 -12.31
C VAL A 147 -19.95 -6.35 -12.75
N THR A 148 -19.75 -7.41 -11.99
CA THR A 148 -20.44 -8.69 -12.16
C THR A 148 -21.24 -9.04 -10.92
N ALA A 149 -22.36 -9.73 -11.08
CA ALA A 149 -23.19 -10.23 -9.99
C ALA A 149 -23.14 -11.76 -9.94
N SER A 150 -23.08 -12.32 -8.72
CA SER A 150 -23.18 -13.75 -8.48
C SER A 150 -24.18 -14.03 -7.33
N PRO A 151 -25.32 -14.70 -7.59
CA PRO A 151 -25.77 -15.19 -8.90
C PRO A 151 -26.02 -14.05 -9.91
N GLU A 152 -26.00 -14.39 -11.21
CA GLU A 152 -26.24 -13.42 -12.28
C GLU A 152 -27.66 -12.86 -12.20
N ILE A 153 -27.82 -11.56 -12.50
CA ILE A 153 -29.12 -10.90 -12.52
C ILE A 153 -29.85 -11.35 -13.79
N PRO A 154 -31.07 -11.92 -13.70
CA PRO A 154 -31.86 -12.31 -14.86
C PRO A 154 -32.15 -11.14 -15.81
N GLU A 155 -32.39 -11.43 -17.10
CA GLU A 155 -32.70 -10.39 -18.10
C GLU A 155 -33.96 -9.58 -17.75
N ASP A 156 -34.97 -10.21 -17.13
CA ASP A 156 -36.19 -9.56 -16.65
C ASP A 156 -35.97 -8.71 -15.38
N LYS A 157 -34.75 -8.74 -14.82
CA LYS A 157 -34.33 -8.08 -13.58
C LYS A 157 -35.09 -8.52 -12.33
N GLN A 158 -35.86 -9.60 -12.39
CA GLN A 158 -36.69 -10.08 -11.29
C GLN A 158 -35.99 -11.18 -10.50
N VAL A 159 -35.56 -10.87 -9.28
CA VAL A 159 -34.83 -11.79 -8.39
C VAL A 159 -35.74 -12.23 -7.23
N ALA A 160 -35.69 -13.52 -6.88
CA ALA A 160 -36.46 -14.07 -5.77
C ALA A 160 -36.11 -13.39 -4.43
N LYS A 161 -37.12 -13.17 -3.59
CA LYS A 161 -36.95 -12.67 -2.23
C LYS A 161 -35.94 -13.51 -1.44
N ASP A 162 -35.19 -12.84 -0.56
CA ASP A 162 -34.14 -13.38 0.30
C ASP A 162 -32.90 -13.91 -0.43
N THR A 163 -32.81 -13.76 -1.75
CA THR A 163 -31.59 -14.05 -2.51
C THR A 163 -30.45 -13.15 -2.04
N LEU A 164 -29.27 -13.74 -1.85
CA LEU A 164 -28.04 -13.01 -1.54
C LEU A 164 -27.19 -12.92 -2.81
N ILE A 165 -26.95 -11.69 -3.29
CA ILE A 165 -26.12 -11.42 -4.47
C ILE A 165 -24.80 -10.81 -4.03
N THR A 166 -23.69 -11.34 -4.53
CA THR A 166 -22.37 -10.71 -4.40
C THR A 166 -22.04 -9.96 -5.69
N PHE A 167 -21.95 -8.64 -5.60
CA PHE A 167 -21.42 -7.79 -6.66
C PHE A 167 -19.91 -7.71 -6.53
N THR A 168 -19.20 -7.84 -7.64
CA THR A 168 -17.73 -7.74 -7.72
C THR A 168 -17.36 -6.71 -8.77
N ALA A 169 -16.64 -5.67 -8.37
CA ALA A 169 -16.14 -4.63 -9.25
C ALA A 169 -14.68 -4.89 -9.64
N LYS A 170 -14.38 -4.71 -10.92
CA LYS A 170 -13.04 -4.72 -11.48
C LYS A 170 -12.81 -3.38 -12.18
N ALA A 171 -11.93 -2.55 -11.62
CA ALA A 171 -11.53 -1.30 -12.25
C ALA A 171 -10.61 -1.56 -13.46
N ASP A 172 -10.64 -0.65 -14.42
CA ASP A 172 -9.68 -0.62 -15.54
C ASP A 172 -8.29 -0.17 -15.05
N ASP A 173 -7.27 -0.35 -15.90
CA ASP A 173 -5.91 0.09 -15.56
C ASP A 173 -5.86 1.59 -15.29
N GLY A 174 -5.12 1.99 -14.25
CA GLY A 174 -5.09 3.37 -13.76
C GLY A 174 -6.32 3.84 -12.96
N TYR A 175 -7.32 2.99 -12.70
CA TYR A 175 -8.48 3.32 -11.87
C TYR A 175 -8.61 2.38 -10.66
N LYS A 176 -9.35 2.83 -9.66
CA LYS A 176 -9.76 2.04 -8.49
C LYS A 176 -11.26 2.19 -8.25
N VAL A 177 -11.85 1.25 -7.50
CA VAL A 177 -13.22 1.43 -7.02
C VAL A 177 -13.23 2.66 -6.12
N ASP A 178 -14.22 3.52 -6.30
CA ASP A 178 -14.42 4.73 -5.51
C ASP A 178 -15.46 4.45 -4.44
N LYS A 179 -16.73 4.38 -4.83
CA LYS A 179 -17.83 4.28 -3.89
C LYS A 179 -18.90 3.31 -4.36
N TRP A 180 -19.48 2.58 -3.40
CA TRP A 180 -20.72 1.83 -3.60
C TRP A 180 -21.91 2.61 -3.04
N THR A 181 -23.06 2.53 -3.71
CA THR A 181 -24.33 3.01 -3.20
C THR A 181 -25.38 1.92 -3.41
N VAL A 182 -25.97 1.43 -2.31
CA VAL A 182 -27.03 0.41 -2.34
C VAL A 182 -28.30 1.05 -1.81
N THR A 183 -29.40 0.93 -2.56
CA THR A 183 -30.71 1.43 -2.17
C THR A 183 -31.72 0.29 -2.25
N PRO A 184 -32.43 -0.08 -1.17
CA PRO A 184 -32.33 0.53 0.15
C PRO A 184 -31.04 0.13 0.88
N ALA A 185 -30.52 0.97 1.78
CA ALA A 185 -29.19 0.79 2.37
C ALA A 185 -29.07 -0.48 3.23
N GLU A 186 -30.17 -0.88 3.89
CA GLU A 186 -30.28 -2.11 4.68
C GLU A 186 -30.14 -3.39 3.86
N ALA A 187 -30.24 -3.31 2.52
CA ALA A 187 -29.99 -4.46 1.66
C ALA A 187 -28.51 -4.86 1.69
N LEU A 188 -27.57 -3.94 1.98
CA LEU A 188 -26.15 -4.24 2.08
C LEU A 188 -25.85 -5.05 3.35
N GLN A 189 -25.27 -6.24 3.18
CA GLN A 189 -24.94 -7.16 4.27
C GLN A 189 -23.46 -7.17 4.62
N ALA A 190 -22.58 -7.05 3.62
CA ALA A 190 -21.13 -7.05 3.80
C ALA A 190 -20.42 -6.43 2.59
N GLY A 191 -19.21 -5.93 2.76
CA GLY A 191 -18.51 -5.17 1.72
C GLY A 191 -19.17 -3.81 1.49
N GLY A 192 -19.01 -3.24 0.29
CA GLY A 192 -19.64 -1.98 -0.09
C GLY A 192 -19.13 -0.74 0.65
N ALA A 193 -18.03 -0.87 1.40
CA ALA A 193 -17.26 0.29 1.85
C ALA A 193 -16.56 0.96 0.64
N ASP A 194 -16.15 2.21 0.81
CA ASP A 194 -15.34 2.93 -0.18
C ASP A 194 -14.11 2.09 -0.54
N GLU A 195 -13.78 2.07 -1.83
CA GLU A 195 -12.70 1.25 -2.44
C GLU A 195 -12.87 -0.28 -2.34
N SER A 196 -13.94 -0.79 -1.72
CA SER A 196 -14.16 -2.24 -1.61
C SER A 196 -14.38 -2.87 -2.99
N LEU A 197 -13.74 -4.01 -3.27
CA LEU A 197 -13.95 -4.72 -4.54
C LEU A 197 -15.29 -5.46 -4.60
N THR A 198 -16.00 -5.60 -3.49
CA THR A 198 -17.23 -6.39 -3.43
C THR A 198 -18.32 -5.74 -2.58
N ALA A 199 -19.58 -5.98 -2.93
CA ALA A 199 -20.74 -5.66 -2.11
C ALA A 199 -21.71 -6.85 -2.10
N LYS A 200 -22.02 -7.38 -0.91
CA LYS A 200 -23.00 -8.46 -0.72
C LYS A 200 -24.33 -7.87 -0.33
N VAL A 201 -25.36 -8.14 -1.12
CA VAL A 201 -26.67 -7.50 -1.01
C VAL A 201 -27.77 -8.56 -0.91
N LYS A 202 -28.63 -8.44 0.09
CA LYS A 202 -29.79 -9.32 0.30
C LYS A 202 -31.05 -8.67 -0.26
N ILE A 203 -31.75 -9.38 -1.14
CA ILE A 203 -32.91 -8.84 -1.84
C ILE A 203 -34.19 -9.05 -1.02
N THR A 204 -34.66 -7.99 -0.37
CA THR A 204 -35.92 -7.97 0.41
C THR A 204 -36.92 -6.93 -0.08
N ALA A 205 -36.51 -6.07 -1.01
CA ALA A 205 -37.28 -5.04 -1.71
C ALA A 205 -36.63 -4.75 -3.07
N ASP A 206 -37.26 -3.91 -3.89
CA ASP A 206 -36.62 -3.40 -5.13
C ASP A 206 -35.30 -2.73 -4.77
N THR A 207 -34.22 -3.16 -5.42
CA THR A 207 -32.84 -2.83 -5.02
C THR A 207 -32.06 -2.25 -6.19
N THR A 208 -31.42 -1.11 -5.97
CA THR A 208 -30.46 -0.51 -6.90
C THR A 208 -29.06 -0.57 -6.29
N VAL A 209 -28.09 -1.05 -7.08
CA VAL A 209 -26.67 -1.07 -6.74
C VAL A 209 -25.94 -0.19 -7.74
N SER A 210 -25.23 0.81 -7.23
CA SER A 210 -24.41 1.74 -8.00
C SER A 210 -22.96 1.64 -7.54
N VAL A 211 -22.01 1.69 -8.46
CA VAL A 211 -20.59 1.81 -8.15
C VAL A 211 -19.89 2.81 -9.06
N SER A 212 -19.04 3.64 -8.48
CA SER A 212 -18.16 4.55 -9.20
C SER A 212 -16.71 4.06 -9.20
N PHE A 213 -15.97 4.49 -10.22
CA PHE A 213 -14.52 4.30 -10.32
C PHE A 213 -13.84 5.66 -10.34
N ILE A 214 -12.72 5.77 -9.64
CA ILE A 214 -11.90 6.99 -9.60
C ILE A 214 -10.49 6.69 -10.10
N LYS A 215 -9.91 7.65 -10.81
CA LYS A 215 -8.56 7.52 -11.35
C LYS A 215 -7.54 7.51 -10.20
N LYS A 216 -6.56 6.61 -10.28
CA LYS A 216 -5.47 6.52 -9.30
C LYS A 216 -4.59 7.77 -9.39
N THR A 217 -4.11 8.21 -8.25
CA THR A 217 -3.12 9.26 -8.11
C THR A 217 -1.97 8.77 -7.26
N TYR A 218 -0.77 9.29 -7.51
CA TYR A 218 0.46 8.87 -6.84
C TYR A 218 1.27 10.08 -6.42
N ALA A 219 1.84 10.02 -5.21
CA ALA A 219 2.73 11.05 -4.73
C ALA A 219 4.05 11.00 -5.52
N ILE A 220 4.44 12.15 -6.08
CA ILE A 220 5.72 12.32 -6.76
C ILE A 220 6.60 13.24 -5.95
N THR A 221 7.67 12.70 -5.39
CA THR A 221 8.65 13.44 -4.61
C THR A 221 9.88 13.72 -5.47
N PHE A 222 10.47 14.90 -5.29
CA PHE A 222 11.72 15.24 -5.94
C PHE A 222 12.56 16.23 -5.14
N SER A 223 13.87 16.17 -5.33
CA SER A 223 14.83 17.01 -4.61
C SER A 223 16.19 17.13 -5.31
N VAL A 224 17.02 18.06 -4.82
CA VAL A 224 18.43 18.17 -5.19
C VAL A 224 19.26 17.47 -4.11
N GLU A 225 20.02 16.45 -4.49
CA GLU A 225 20.95 15.73 -3.61
C GLU A 225 22.05 16.70 -3.13
N GLY A 226 22.28 16.77 -1.81
CA GLY A 226 23.24 17.71 -1.21
C GLY A 226 22.78 19.18 -1.16
N GLY A 227 21.71 19.56 -1.86
CA GLY A 227 21.11 20.90 -1.80
C GLY A 227 21.96 22.02 -2.41
N THR A 228 22.98 21.71 -3.22
CA THR A 228 23.90 22.68 -3.81
C THR A 228 24.00 22.53 -5.33
N GLY A 229 24.43 23.59 -6.03
CA GLY A 229 24.77 23.57 -7.46
C GLY A 229 23.61 23.77 -8.44
N GLY A 230 22.37 23.89 -7.95
CA GLY A 230 21.21 24.15 -8.78
C GLY A 230 19.88 23.94 -8.06
N THR A 231 18.79 24.19 -8.79
CA THR A 231 17.43 23.84 -8.36
C THR A 231 16.80 22.85 -9.34
N LEU A 232 15.69 22.22 -8.94
CA LEU A 232 14.95 21.28 -9.77
C LEU A 232 13.49 21.72 -9.87
N GLU A 233 13.02 21.94 -11.11
CA GLU A 233 11.62 22.23 -11.40
C GLU A 233 10.93 20.99 -11.95
N ALA A 234 9.65 20.81 -11.62
CA ALA A 234 8.83 19.73 -12.12
C ALA A 234 7.51 20.27 -12.67
N LYS A 235 7.09 19.76 -13.83
CA LYS A 235 5.83 20.16 -14.47
C LYS A 235 4.99 18.97 -14.91
N VAL A 236 3.67 19.11 -14.82
CA VAL A 236 2.67 18.20 -15.39
C VAL A 236 1.76 19.00 -16.30
N ASP A 237 1.64 18.59 -17.56
CA ASP A 237 0.89 19.31 -18.60
C ASP A 237 1.26 20.81 -18.69
N GLY A 238 2.55 21.12 -18.52
CA GLY A 238 3.07 22.50 -18.54
C GLY A 238 2.84 23.32 -17.27
N LYS A 239 2.15 22.78 -16.25
CA LYS A 239 1.95 23.45 -14.95
C LYS A 239 2.95 22.95 -13.93
N GLU A 240 3.51 23.87 -13.15
CA GLU A 240 4.46 23.55 -12.07
C GLU A 240 3.77 22.78 -10.94
N ILE A 241 4.47 21.79 -10.40
CA ILE A 241 4.04 21.00 -9.24
C ILE A 241 5.08 21.10 -8.13
N SER A 242 4.66 20.86 -6.90
CA SER A 242 5.52 20.77 -5.73
C SER A 242 5.91 19.32 -5.42
N SER A 243 7.05 19.15 -4.76
CA SER A 243 7.49 17.84 -4.28
C SER A 243 6.48 17.29 -3.27
N GLY A 244 5.97 16.08 -3.53
CA GLY A 244 4.93 15.43 -2.74
C GLY A 244 3.52 15.55 -3.33
N ASP A 245 3.32 16.30 -4.42
CA ASP A 245 2.01 16.43 -5.07
C ASP A 245 1.52 15.08 -5.62
N MET A 246 0.19 14.88 -5.55
CA MET A 246 -0.48 13.70 -6.09
C MET A 246 -0.75 13.87 -7.60
N VAL A 247 -0.11 13.06 -8.43
CA VAL A 247 -0.22 13.10 -9.89
C VAL A 247 -1.04 11.91 -10.40
N GLU A 248 -1.95 12.15 -11.35
CA GLU A 248 -2.78 11.09 -11.93
C GLU A 248 -1.96 10.02 -12.65
N HIS A 249 -2.42 8.76 -12.55
CA HIS A 249 -1.89 7.65 -13.33
C HIS A 249 -1.89 7.95 -14.84
N GLY A 250 -0.78 7.61 -15.49
CA GLY A 250 -0.55 7.78 -16.93
C GLY A 250 -0.11 9.18 -17.34
N LYS A 251 -0.10 10.17 -16.43
CA LYS A 251 0.49 11.49 -16.71
C LYS A 251 2.02 11.41 -16.76
N LYS A 252 2.62 12.41 -17.40
CA LYS A 252 4.07 12.59 -17.44
C LYS A 252 4.48 13.77 -16.57
N VAL A 253 5.52 13.58 -15.77
CA VAL A 253 6.18 14.66 -15.02
C VAL A 253 7.49 14.99 -15.72
N GLU A 254 7.64 16.24 -16.12
CA GLU A 254 8.83 16.78 -16.78
C GLU A 254 9.70 17.48 -15.74
N PHE A 255 10.92 16.96 -15.55
CA PHE A 255 11.90 17.48 -14.61
C PHE A 255 12.97 18.29 -15.34
N THR A 256 13.13 19.55 -14.94
CA THR A 256 14.10 20.49 -15.52
C THR A 256 15.05 21.00 -14.44
N PRO A 257 16.34 20.63 -14.49
CA PRO A 257 17.34 21.17 -13.59
C PRO A 257 17.73 22.59 -14.01
N LYS A 258 17.84 23.48 -13.03
CA LYS A 258 18.37 24.84 -13.20
C LYS A 258 19.76 24.89 -12.58
N GLU A 259 20.77 24.70 -13.41
CA GLU A 259 22.17 24.72 -12.99
C GLU A 259 22.58 26.12 -12.49
N GLU A 260 23.25 26.17 -11.34
CA GLU A 260 23.96 27.38 -10.94
C GLU A 260 25.21 27.59 -11.80
N LYS A 261 25.68 28.84 -11.91
CA LYS A 261 26.84 29.17 -12.71
C LYS A 261 28.06 28.39 -12.23
N GLY A 262 28.70 27.65 -13.15
CA GLY A 262 29.88 26.83 -12.83
C GLY A 262 29.56 25.38 -12.48
N TYR A 263 28.29 25.00 -12.40
CA TYR A 263 27.85 23.62 -12.21
C TYR A 263 27.37 22.98 -13.52
N ARG A 264 27.20 21.67 -13.47
CA ARG A 264 26.46 20.86 -14.43
C ARG A 264 25.73 19.73 -13.71
N VAL A 265 24.71 19.16 -14.34
CA VAL A 265 24.10 17.92 -13.83
C VAL A 265 25.14 16.80 -13.78
N LYS A 266 25.29 16.17 -12.61
CA LYS A 266 26.19 15.03 -12.36
C LYS A 266 25.49 13.72 -12.69
N LYS A 267 24.35 13.48 -12.04
CA LYS A 267 23.53 12.27 -12.21
C LYS A 267 22.08 12.55 -11.79
N TRP A 268 21.18 11.72 -12.29
CA TRP A 268 19.82 11.57 -11.78
C TRP A 268 19.66 10.24 -11.06
N THR A 269 18.74 10.18 -10.11
CA THR A 269 18.25 8.92 -9.55
C THR A 269 16.73 8.84 -9.59
N LEU A 270 16.22 7.62 -9.78
CA LEU A 270 14.81 7.27 -9.63
C LEU A 270 14.73 6.20 -8.53
N ASP A 271 14.01 6.51 -7.46
CA ASP A 271 13.86 5.64 -6.29
C ASP A 271 15.20 5.17 -5.71
N GLY A 272 16.22 6.05 -5.78
CA GLY A 272 17.59 5.78 -5.32
C GLY A 272 18.48 5.07 -6.34
N GLU A 273 17.93 4.55 -7.44
CA GLU A 273 18.70 3.92 -8.50
C GLU A 273 19.24 4.96 -9.48
N ASN A 274 20.54 4.88 -9.80
CA ASN A 274 21.16 5.77 -10.77
C ASN A 274 20.65 5.44 -12.19
N ILE A 275 19.94 6.39 -12.79
CA ILE A 275 19.38 6.27 -14.14
C ILE A 275 20.23 6.98 -15.21
N GLY A 276 21.40 7.51 -14.81
CA GLY A 276 22.25 8.36 -15.65
C GLY A 276 21.54 9.66 -16.04
N GLY A 277 21.90 10.23 -17.18
CA GLY A 277 20.97 11.12 -17.90
C GLY A 277 21.33 12.59 -18.02
N MET A 278 20.69 13.17 -19.03
CA MET A 278 20.98 14.39 -19.78
C MET A 278 20.50 15.67 -19.06
N ALA A 279 20.42 16.78 -19.82
CA ALA A 279 19.94 18.09 -19.34
C ALA A 279 18.49 18.09 -18.79
N TYR A 280 17.68 17.04 -18.99
CA TYR A 280 16.31 16.92 -18.47
C TYR A 280 15.90 15.45 -18.26
N PHE A 281 14.87 15.21 -17.44
CA PHE A 281 14.30 13.88 -17.19
C PHE A 281 12.76 13.89 -17.28
N THR A 282 12.14 12.79 -17.69
CA THR A 282 10.68 12.68 -17.77
C THR A 282 10.22 11.36 -17.18
N LEU A 283 9.30 11.43 -16.22
CA LEU A 283 8.72 10.26 -15.55
C LEU A 283 7.30 10.00 -16.06
N GLY A 284 7.01 8.76 -16.46
CA GLY A 284 5.64 8.29 -16.64
C GLY A 284 5.08 7.78 -15.32
N VAL A 285 3.97 8.36 -14.84
CA VAL A 285 3.42 8.04 -13.52
C VAL A 285 2.58 6.77 -13.56
N SER A 286 3.08 5.70 -12.97
CA SER A 286 2.34 4.44 -12.75
C SER A 286 2.28 4.03 -11.26
N GLN A 287 3.16 4.61 -10.45
CA GLN A 287 3.28 4.40 -9.01
C GLN A 287 3.88 5.63 -8.34
N ALA A 288 3.94 5.63 -7.01
CA ALA A 288 4.69 6.64 -6.27
C ALA A 288 6.18 6.51 -6.59
N ALA A 289 6.87 7.65 -6.73
CA ALA A 289 8.26 7.69 -7.14
C ALA A 289 8.99 8.89 -6.54
N THR A 290 10.29 8.72 -6.28
CA THR A 290 11.21 9.76 -5.84
C THR A 290 12.26 10.03 -6.92
N VAL A 291 12.35 11.27 -7.39
CA VAL A 291 13.34 11.69 -8.38
C VAL A 291 14.35 12.64 -7.75
N THR A 292 15.63 12.31 -7.79
CA THR A 292 16.67 13.25 -7.34
C THR A 292 17.62 13.61 -8.47
N VAL A 293 18.13 14.82 -8.43
CA VAL A 293 19.24 15.29 -9.27
C VAL A 293 20.39 15.71 -8.37
N SER A 294 21.62 15.43 -8.81
CA SER A 294 22.82 15.99 -8.19
C SER A 294 23.57 16.83 -9.21
N PHE A 295 24.27 17.84 -8.71
CA PHE A 295 25.12 18.70 -9.51
C PHE A 295 26.59 18.43 -9.18
N GLU A 296 27.47 18.68 -10.13
CA GLU A 296 28.91 18.72 -9.92
C GLU A 296 29.46 20.00 -10.55
N LEU A 297 30.62 20.43 -10.06
CA LEU A 297 31.33 21.54 -10.67
C LEU A 297 31.73 21.17 -12.09
N ARG A 298 31.46 22.07 -13.04
CA ARG A 298 31.81 21.91 -14.44
C ARG A 298 33.34 21.96 -14.57
N PRO A 299 34.00 20.87 -15.01
CA PRO A 299 35.44 20.90 -15.20
C PRO A 299 35.80 21.94 -16.26
N VAL A 300 36.84 22.72 -15.98
CA VAL A 300 37.39 23.70 -16.92
C VAL A 300 38.69 23.12 -17.44
N LYS A 301 38.79 22.86 -18.75
CA LYS A 301 40.03 22.32 -19.33
C LYS A 301 41.20 23.25 -19.02
N GLY A 302 42.26 22.72 -18.40
CA GLY A 302 43.40 23.51 -17.94
C GLY A 302 43.00 24.51 -16.86
N GLY A 303 42.01 24.22 -16.02
CA GLY A 303 41.61 25.13 -14.95
C GLY A 303 41.08 24.45 -13.69
N ALA A 304 41.20 25.20 -12.58
CA ALA A 304 40.57 24.90 -11.30
C ALA A 304 39.33 25.77 -11.13
N VAL A 305 38.31 25.23 -10.48
CA VAL A 305 37.09 25.94 -10.11
C VAL A 305 36.97 25.97 -8.59
N PHE A 306 36.87 27.16 -8.02
CA PHE A 306 36.63 27.41 -6.60
C PHE A 306 35.19 27.83 -6.38
N ILE A 307 34.57 27.24 -5.35
CA ILE A 307 33.33 27.77 -4.77
C ILE A 307 33.63 28.25 -3.35
N LEU A 308 33.42 29.55 -3.16
CA LEU A 308 33.70 30.25 -1.93
C LEU A 308 32.45 30.26 -1.04
N SER A 309 32.69 30.35 0.26
CA SER A 309 31.65 30.76 1.20
C SER A 309 31.11 32.15 0.82
N PRO A 310 29.78 32.36 0.78
CA PRO A 310 29.20 33.70 0.55
C PRO A 310 29.68 34.75 1.55
N ASN A 311 30.17 34.33 2.72
CA ASN A 311 30.64 35.19 3.79
C ASN A 311 32.14 35.54 3.69
N LYS A 312 32.89 34.93 2.76
CA LYS A 312 34.31 35.19 2.53
C LYS A 312 34.59 35.16 1.02
N LEU A 313 34.60 36.33 0.40
CA LEU A 313 34.84 36.50 -1.04
C LEU A 313 36.28 36.87 -1.41
N THR A 314 37.20 36.82 -0.44
CA THR A 314 38.65 36.96 -0.67
C THR A 314 39.31 35.59 -0.67
N ILE A 315 40.25 35.39 -1.59
CA ILE A 315 41.01 34.15 -1.73
C ILE A 315 42.49 34.48 -1.71
N GLU A 316 43.23 33.88 -0.79
CA GLU A 316 44.69 33.85 -0.88
C GLU A 316 45.11 32.59 -1.64
N VAL A 317 45.71 32.78 -2.82
CA VAL A 317 46.04 31.67 -3.71
C VAL A 317 47.42 31.86 -4.33
N LYS A 318 48.11 30.73 -4.49
CA LYS A 318 49.33 30.61 -5.29
C LYS A 318 49.12 29.50 -6.30
N ALA A 319 49.41 29.77 -7.57
CA ALA A 319 49.43 28.76 -8.61
C ALA A 319 50.71 28.90 -9.44
N LYS A 320 51.28 27.78 -9.87
CA LYS A 320 52.44 27.74 -10.75
C LYS A 320 52.08 27.03 -12.04
N THR A 321 52.49 27.62 -13.15
CA THR A 321 52.37 27.08 -14.50
C THR A 321 53.67 26.45 -14.95
N GLU A 322 53.57 25.41 -15.78
CA GLU A 322 54.74 24.69 -16.31
C GLU A 322 55.71 25.61 -17.08
N ASP A 323 55.18 26.58 -17.82
CA ASP A 323 55.94 27.52 -18.66
C ASP A 323 56.25 28.86 -17.98
N GLY A 324 55.83 29.04 -16.72
CA GLY A 324 55.97 30.29 -15.97
C GLY A 324 55.03 31.42 -16.43
N SER A 325 54.09 31.16 -17.34
CA SER A 325 53.09 32.14 -17.78
C SER A 325 52.11 32.53 -16.68
N ASP A 326 51.53 33.73 -16.79
CA ASP A 326 50.48 34.18 -15.87
C ASP A 326 49.23 33.29 -15.98
N ILE A 327 48.58 33.05 -14.85
CA ILE A 327 47.32 32.32 -14.73
C ILE A 327 46.18 33.29 -15.04
N THR A 328 45.24 32.90 -15.89
CA THR A 328 44.01 33.67 -16.13
C THR A 328 43.03 33.46 -14.98
N VAL A 329 42.41 34.54 -14.51
CA VAL A 329 41.43 34.54 -13.42
C VAL A 329 40.07 35.00 -13.96
N GLU A 330 39.03 34.21 -13.72
CA GLU A 330 37.64 34.58 -13.98
C GLU A 330 36.84 34.59 -12.68
N GLY A 331 35.86 35.48 -12.58
CA GLY A 331 35.03 35.61 -11.38
C GLY A 331 35.58 36.57 -10.32
N CYS A 332 36.76 37.17 -10.53
CA CYS A 332 37.36 38.18 -9.66
C CYS A 332 37.42 39.58 -10.29
N ASN A 333 37.80 40.56 -9.49
CA ASN A 333 38.22 41.88 -9.96
C ASN A 333 39.51 41.79 -10.77
N GLU A 334 40.43 40.98 -10.27
CA GLU A 334 41.67 40.59 -10.92
C GLU A 334 41.37 39.64 -12.08
N THR A 335 42.05 39.84 -13.21
CA THR A 335 41.91 38.98 -14.40
C THR A 335 43.11 38.07 -14.59
N THR A 336 44.19 38.26 -13.81
CA THR A 336 45.45 37.52 -13.92
C THR A 336 46.10 37.32 -12.56
N LEU A 337 46.76 36.16 -12.38
CA LEU A 337 47.56 35.79 -11.22
C LEU A 337 48.99 35.49 -11.70
N LYS A 338 50.00 36.07 -11.06
CA LYS A 338 51.41 35.79 -11.40
C LYS A 338 51.78 34.35 -11.00
N SER A 339 52.46 33.65 -11.89
CA SER A 339 52.95 32.29 -11.63
C SER A 339 53.87 32.25 -10.41
N ASP A 340 53.72 31.21 -9.59
CA ASP A 340 54.53 30.92 -8.41
C ASP A 340 54.52 32.02 -7.33
N LYS A 341 53.47 32.86 -7.30
CA LYS A 341 53.32 33.95 -6.32
C LYS A 341 51.98 33.92 -5.60
N TYR A 342 52.01 34.01 -4.27
CA TYR A 342 50.80 34.24 -3.48
C TYR A 342 50.18 35.60 -3.82
N THR A 343 48.88 35.58 -4.11
CA THR A 343 48.09 36.76 -4.44
C THR A 343 46.73 36.64 -3.78
N GLU A 344 46.26 37.73 -3.21
CA GLU A 344 44.87 37.86 -2.78
C GLU A 344 44.00 38.23 -4.00
N LEU A 345 42.96 37.44 -4.25
CA LEU A 345 41.96 37.70 -5.29
C LEU A 345 40.65 38.12 -4.63
N GLN A 346 40.00 39.15 -5.20
CA GLN A 346 38.70 39.63 -4.75
C GLN A 346 37.61 39.10 -5.69
N ALA A 347 36.87 38.10 -5.24
CA ALA A 347 35.79 37.50 -6.00
C ALA A 347 34.58 38.46 -6.14
N LYS A 348 33.97 38.49 -7.32
CA LYS A 348 32.73 39.20 -7.64
C LYS A 348 31.47 38.42 -7.24
N GLY A 349 31.65 37.16 -6.87
CA GLY A 349 30.62 36.22 -6.45
C GLY A 349 31.29 34.97 -5.88
N THR A 350 30.55 33.90 -5.65
CA THR A 350 31.08 32.68 -5.01
C THR A 350 31.90 31.80 -5.95
N VAL A 351 31.92 32.05 -7.26
CA VAL A 351 32.59 31.20 -8.24
C VAL A 351 33.82 31.91 -8.78
N VAL A 352 34.99 31.28 -8.64
CA VAL A 352 36.25 31.74 -9.22
C VAL A 352 36.88 30.61 -10.03
N ILE A 353 37.43 30.95 -11.20
CA ILE A 353 38.06 29.99 -12.09
C ILE A 353 39.48 30.46 -12.36
N LEU A 354 40.45 29.57 -12.15
CA LEU A 354 41.82 29.75 -12.60
C LEU A 354 42.06 28.93 -13.86
N LYS A 355 42.69 29.51 -14.88
CA LYS A 355 43.05 28.81 -16.11
C LYS A 355 44.54 28.98 -16.44
N GLY A 356 45.19 27.87 -16.75
CA GLY A 356 46.59 27.78 -17.12
C GLY A 356 47.04 26.32 -17.09
N ASN A 357 48.22 26.03 -17.64
CA ASN A 357 48.83 24.72 -17.49
C ASN A 357 49.45 24.58 -16.09
N ILE A 358 48.59 24.52 -15.07
CA ILE A 358 48.97 24.61 -13.64
C ILE A 358 49.56 23.28 -13.18
N THR A 359 50.77 23.33 -12.63
CA THR A 359 51.49 22.20 -12.02
C THR A 359 51.46 22.23 -10.50
N GLU A 360 51.31 23.40 -9.87
CA GLU A 360 51.19 23.52 -8.41
C GLU A 360 50.04 24.46 -8.07
N LEU A 361 49.18 24.07 -7.14
CA LEU A 361 48.07 24.89 -6.66
C LEU A 361 48.01 24.88 -5.14
N SER A 362 48.14 26.06 -4.53
CA SER A 362 47.94 26.30 -3.11
C SER A 362 46.78 27.26 -2.88
N CYS A 363 45.74 26.76 -2.24
CA CYS A 363 44.48 27.46 -1.95
C CYS A 363 43.96 27.17 -0.52
N GLY A 364 44.85 26.86 0.41
CA GLY A 364 44.49 26.61 1.80
C GLY A 364 43.96 27.85 2.55
N GLY A 365 43.20 27.65 3.62
CA GLY A 365 42.74 28.73 4.51
C GLY A 365 41.63 29.64 3.95
N ASN A 366 40.94 29.22 2.89
CA ASN A 366 40.04 30.09 2.12
C ASN A 366 38.55 29.88 2.39
N GLN A 367 38.18 28.98 3.31
CA GLN A 367 36.78 28.63 3.57
C GLN A 367 36.03 28.17 2.30
N LEU A 368 36.74 27.55 1.35
CA LEU A 368 36.14 27.00 0.15
C LEU A 368 35.13 25.92 0.52
N THR A 369 33.94 25.98 -0.06
CA THR A 369 32.89 24.97 0.12
C THR A 369 33.00 23.86 -0.92
N ALA A 370 33.56 24.16 -2.10
CA ALA A 370 33.89 23.16 -3.11
C ALA A 370 35.12 23.56 -3.94
N LEU A 371 35.85 22.55 -4.43
CA LEU A 371 37.05 22.69 -5.26
C LEU A 371 37.03 21.62 -6.35
N ASN A 372 37.11 22.04 -7.61
CA ASN A 372 37.29 21.13 -8.74
C ASN A 372 38.64 21.36 -9.41
N VAL A 373 39.46 20.31 -9.43
CA VAL A 373 40.80 20.28 -10.04
C VAL A 373 40.91 19.28 -11.20
N GLN A 374 39.81 18.66 -11.62
CA GLN A 374 39.78 17.63 -12.68
C GLN A 374 40.22 18.16 -14.05
N GLY A 375 40.18 19.49 -14.23
CA GLY A 375 40.70 20.16 -15.41
C GLY A 375 42.23 20.28 -15.46
N LEU A 376 42.92 20.07 -14.33
CA LEU A 376 44.37 20.29 -14.18
C LEU A 376 45.15 18.99 -14.38
N THR A 377 45.19 18.47 -15.61
CA THR A 377 45.84 17.18 -15.93
C THR A 377 47.36 17.17 -15.68
N ALA A 378 48.01 18.35 -15.59
CA ALA A 378 49.43 18.51 -15.30
C ALA A 378 49.72 18.78 -13.80
N LEU A 379 48.69 18.78 -12.93
CA LEU A 379 48.86 19.10 -11.52
C LEU A 379 49.75 18.07 -10.83
N GLN A 380 50.82 18.56 -10.21
CA GLN A 380 51.81 17.81 -9.44
C GLN A 380 51.62 18.03 -7.94
N GLU A 381 51.25 19.25 -7.53
CA GLU A 381 51.04 19.57 -6.12
C GLU A 381 49.70 20.27 -5.88
N LEU A 382 48.93 19.75 -4.93
CA LEU A 382 47.70 20.36 -4.46
C LEU A 382 47.75 20.56 -2.94
N TRP A 383 47.67 21.82 -2.53
CA TRP A 383 47.58 22.26 -1.14
C TRP A 383 46.24 22.98 -0.94
N CYS A 384 45.26 22.29 -0.36
CA CYS A 384 43.90 22.80 -0.17
C CYS A 384 43.42 22.69 1.28
N SER A 385 44.34 22.70 2.24
CA SER A 385 44.05 22.53 3.65
C SER A 385 43.32 23.70 4.32
N GLY A 386 42.64 23.45 5.43
CA GLY A 386 41.92 24.50 6.17
C GLY A 386 40.77 25.13 5.38
N ASN A 387 39.96 24.30 4.72
CA ASN A 387 38.79 24.71 3.95
C ASN A 387 37.52 24.02 4.51
N GLN A 388 36.40 24.10 3.79
CA GLN A 388 35.12 23.49 4.18
C GLN A 388 34.68 22.41 3.19
N LEU A 389 35.63 21.79 2.48
CA LEU A 389 35.35 20.82 1.43
C LEU A 389 34.68 19.58 2.04
N THR A 390 33.51 19.22 1.53
CA THR A 390 32.83 17.95 1.87
C THR A 390 33.16 16.83 0.89
N GLU A 391 33.56 17.20 -0.33
CA GLU A 391 34.03 16.30 -1.38
C GLU A 391 35.29 16.88 -2.03
N LEU A 392 36.20 16.00 -2.47
CA LEU A 392 37.38 16.36 -3.26
C LEU A 392 37.69 15.24 -4.24
N ASN A 393 37.48 15.49 -5.53
CA ASN A 393 37.80 14.54 -6.58
C ASN A 393 39.19 14.82 -7.18
N VAL A 394 40.15 13.94 -6.89
CA VAL A 394 41.50 13.92 -7.48
C VAL A 394 41.75 12.69 -8.36
N GLN A 395 40.73 11.84 -8.55
CA GLN A 395 40.87 10.57 -9.25
C GLN A 395 41.44 10.80 -10.66
N GLY A 396 42.41 9.97 -11.06
CA GLY A 396 43.01 10.03 -12.39
C GLY A 396 43.94 11.22 -12.67
N LEU A 397 44.25 12.07 -11.67
CA LEU A 397 45.32 13.06 -11.79
C LEU A 397 46.69 12.36 -11.75
N THR A 398 47.07 11.76 -12.88
CA THR A 398 48.23 10.86 -12.98
C THR A 398 49.56 11.52 -12.63
N ALA A 399 49.66 12.84 -12.78
CA ALA A 399 50.85 13.64 -12.47
C ALA A 399 50.92 14.08 -11.00
N LEU A 400 49.85 13.90 -10.21
CA LEU A 400 49.78 14.40 -8.83
C LEU A 400 50.75 13.64 -7.93
N GLN A 401 51.72 14.35 -7.38
CA GLN A 401 52.78 13.86 -6.48
C GLN A 401 52.49 14.19 -5.03
N THR A 402 51.91 15.36 -4.78
CA THR A 402 51.64 15.86 -3.42
C THR A 402 50.18 16.29 -3.30
N LEU A 403 49.50 15.74 -2.31
CA LEU A 403 48.14 16.13 -1.93
C LEU A 403 48.08 16.43 -0.43
N PHE A 404 47.77 17.67 -0.08
CA PHE A 404 47.51 18.11 1.28
C PHE A 404 46.11 18.72 1.35
N CYS A 405 45.19 18.00 1.98
CA CYS A 405 43.78 18.35 2.12
C CYS A 405 43.29 18.28 3.57
N GLU A 406 44.21 18.38 4.53
CA GLU A 406 43.92 18.39 5.96
C GLU A 406 43.01 19.56 6.38
N GLY A 407 42.29 19.43 7.49
CA GLY A 407 41.43 20.50 7.99
C GLY A 407 40.25 20.80 7.07
N ASN A 408 39.57 19.75 6.59
CA ASN A 408 38.38 19.81 5.76
C ASN A 408 37.23 18.98 6.38
N LYS A 409 36.16 18.72 5.63
CA LYS A 409 34.99 17.96 6.08
C LYS A 409 34.78 16.70 5.24
N LEU A 410 35.85 16.14 4.67
CA LEU A 410 35.79 15.00 3.77
C LEU A 410 35.36 13.74 4.53
N THR A 411 34.34 13.07 4.03
CA THR A 411 33.89 11.74 4.52
C THR A 411 34.43 10.59 3.68
N GLU A 412 34.88 10.91 2.46
CA GLU A 412 35.53 10.00 1.51
C GLU A 412 36.66 10.74 0.78
N LEU A 413 37.67 10.00 0.34
CA LEU A 413 38.74 10.52 -0.52
C LEU A 413 39.24 9.39 -1.41
N ASN A 414 39.09 9.55 -2.73
CA ASN A 414 39.54 8.55 -3.69
C ASN A 414 40.80 9.05 -4.43
N VAL A 415 41.93 8.39 -4.17
CA VAL A 415 43.23 8.66 -4.80
C VAL A 415 43.58 7.67 -5.92
N GLN A 416 42.62 6.85 -6.36
CA GLN A 416 42.83 5.86 -7.41
C GLN A 416 43.24 6.55 -8.73
N GLY A 417 44.26 6.01 -9.39
CA GLY A 417 44.79 6.56 -10.64
C GLY A 417 45.75 7.74 -10.47
N CYS A 418 46.00 8.22 -9.26
CA CYS A 418 47.08 9.17 -8.97
C CYS A 418 48.45 8.47 -8.97
N ALA A 419 48.89 7.99 -10.14
CA ALA A 419 50.04 7.10 -10.30
C ALA A 419 51.37 7.70 -9.79
N ALA A 420 51.51 9.03 -9.76
CA ALA A 420 52.69 9.75 -9.26
C ALA A 420 52.64 10.10 -7.76
N LEU A 421 51.55 9.82 -7.04
CA LEU A 421 51.34 10.30 -5.66
C LEU A 421 52.39 9.75 -4.68
N GLN A 422 53.16 10.64 -4.06
CA GLN A 422 54.19 10.30 -3.08
C GLN A 422 53.88 10.88 -1.69
N LYS A 423 53.18 12.00 -1.60
CA LYS A 423 52.84 12.65 -0.33
C LYS A 423 51.34 12.84 -0.23
N LEU A 424 50.77 12.38 0.87
CA LEU A 424 49.36 12.53 1.19
C LEU A 424 49.20 13.03 2.62
N GLY A 425 48.56 14.18 2.83
CA GLY A 425 48.05 14.58 4.14
C GLY A 425 46.54 14.75 4.08
N CYS A 426 45.85 14.01 4.95
CA CYS A 426 44.39 14.01 5.02
C CYS A 426 43.86 14.05 6.45
N TYR A 427 44.71 14.32 7.44
CA TYR A 427 44.32 14.47 8.85
C TYR A 427 43.31 15.62 9.06
N SER A 428 42.67 15.69 10.21
CA SER A 428 41.62 16.67 10.53
C SER A 428 40.49 16.71 9.48
N ASN A 429 39.93 15.52 9.17
CA ASN A 429 38.77 15.34 8.29
C ASN A 429 37.69 14.50 9.01
N LYS A 430 36.81 13.79 8.27
CA LYS A 430 35.78 12.90 8.80
C LYS A 430 35.84 11.50 8.18
N LEU A 431 37.05 11.05 7.85
CA LEU A 431 37.30 9.77 7.17
C LEU A 431 37.18 8.62 8.17
N ASN A 432 36.13 7.82 8.04
CA ASN A 432 35.91 6.65 8.89
C ASN A 432 36.86 5.49 8.50
N ALA A 433 36.78 4.37 9.24
CA ALA A 433 37.62 3.19 8.99
C ALA A 433 37.49 2.63 7.55
N GLN A 434 36.28 2.66 6.97
CA GLN A 434 36.05 2.20 5.60
C GLN A 434 36.74 3.12 4.59
N ALA A 435 36.55 4.44 4.71
CA ALA A 435 37.20 5.42 3.85
C ALA A 435 38.73 5.33 3.94
N MET A 436 39.29 5.17 5.14
CA MET A 436 40.72 4.94 5.33
C MET A 436 41.21 3.66 4.65
N THR A 437 40.43 2.57 4.73
CA THR A 437 40.74 1.30 4.05
C THR A 437 40.83 1.49 2.54
N GLU A 438 39.88 2.24 1.96
CA GLU A 438 39.84 2.54 0.52
C GLU A 438 41.03 3.40 0.07
N ILE A 439 41.36 4.46 0.82
CA ILE A 439 42.53 5.30 0.56
C ILE A 439 43.80 4.45 0.54
N LEU A 440 44.05 3.67 1.59
CA LEU A 440 45.26 2.87 1.74
C LEU A 440 45.41 1.84 0.61
N ASN A 441 44.31 1.20 0.20
CA ASN A 441 44.30 0.26 -0.92
C ASN A 441 44.55 0.95 -2.27
N ALA A 442 44.10 2.20 -2.43
CA ALA A 442 44.31 2.99 -3.65
C ALA A 442 45.74 3.57 -3.78
N LEU A 443 46.55 3.55 -2.70
CA LEU A 443 47.92 4.05 -2.75
C LEU A 443 48.80 3.24 -3.74
N PRO A 444 49.49 3.92 -4.68
CA PRO A 444 50.30 3.26 -5.71
C PRO A 444 51.55 2.59 -5.11
N ALA A 445 52.07 1.58 -5.82
CA ALA A 445 53.36 0.99 -5.48
C ALA A 445 54.50 2.00 -5.67
N ARG A 446 55.46 1.99 -4.75
CA ARG A 446 56.62 2.88 -4.73
C ARG A 446 57.91 2.08 -4.68
N GLU A 447 59.00 2.65 -5.19
CA GLU A 447 60.34 2.09 -4.99
C GLU A 447 60.83 2.40 -3.58
N ALA A 448 61.76 1.60 -3.03
CA ALA A 448 62.26 1.79 -1.66
C ALA A 448 62.97 3.15 -1.45
N GLY A 449 63.47 3.76 -2.53
CA GLY A 449 64.07 5.09 -2.52
C GLY A 449 63.06 6.24 -2.65
N ASP A 450 61.81 5.94 -3.00
CA ASP A 450 60.76 6.96 -3.10
C ASP A 450 60.41 7.41 -1.68
N TYR A 451 60.45 8.72 -1.44
CA TYR A 451 60.07 9.29 -0.15
C TYR A 451 58.54 9.35 0.00
N ALA A 452 57.89 8.19 -0.05
CA ALA A 452 56.45 8.04 -0.01
C ALA A 452 55.92 8.09 1.44
N ARG A 453 55.07 9.09 1.74
CA ARG A 453 54.57 9.32 3.10
C ARG A 453 53.10 9.74 3.11
N ALA A 454 52.32 9.12 4.00
CA ALA A 454 50.97 9.55 4.32
C ALA A 454 50.84 10.03 5.79
N TYR A 455 50.10 11.12 5.98
CA TYR A 455 49.75 11.75 7.25
C TYR A 455 48.24 11.56 7.44
N LEU A 456 47.86 10.55 8.21
CA LEU A 456 46.49 10.01 8.20
C LEU A 456 45.59 10.66 9.26
N TYR A 457 46.14 10.95 10.43
CA TYR A 457 45.44 11.64 11.52
C TYR A 457 46.41 12.45 12.38
N THR A 458 45.87 13.35 13.20
CA THR A 458 46.62 14.14 14.19
C THR A 458 46.14 13.88 15.62
N GLU A 459 47.04 14.07 16.57
CA GLU A 459 46.78 14.11 18.01
C GLU A 459 47.09 15.49 18.62
N GLU A 460 47.39 16.49 17.80
CA GLU A 460 47.51 17.87 18.24
C GLU A 460 46.20 18.34 18.91
N THR A 461 46.33 19.04 20.03
CA THR A 461 45.18 19.40 20.87
C THR A 461 44.37 20.58 20.34
N ASP A 462 44.98 21.41 19.50
CA ASP A 462 44.42 22.60 18.86
C ASP A 462 43.80 22.32 17.49
N GLU A 463 44.06 21.15 16.90
CA GLU A 463 43.52 20.73 15.61
C GLU A 463 42.44 19.64 15.81
N PRO A 464 41.17 19.91 15.43
CA PRO A 464 40.11 18.93 15.60
C PRO A 464 40.27 17.75 14.64
N GLU A 465 40.55 16.56 15.19
CA GLU A 465 40.63 15.32 14.42
C GLU A 465 39.31 14.54 14.45
N GLY A 466 38.72 14.32 13.27
CA GLY A 466 37.50 13.53 13.08
C GLY A 466 37.72 12.23 12.30
N ASN A 467 38.93 11.96 11.81
CA ASN A 467 39.30 10.72 11.16
C ASN A 467 39.37 9.55 12.14
N HIS A 468 39.27 8.34 11.60
CA HIS A 468 39.54 7.11 12.32
C HIS A 468 41.01 7.00 12.73
N LYS A 469 41.27 6.67 13.99
CA LYS A 469 42.63 6.65 14.58
C LYS A 469 43.16 5.25 14.90
N ASP A 470 42.30 4.25 15.05
CA ASP A 470 42.72 2.90 15.41
C ASP A 470 42.93 2.03 14.16
N PHE A 471 44.17 1.96 13.66
CA PHE A 471 44.47 1.14 12.48
C PHE A 471 44.69 -0.35 12.79
N THR A 472 44.38 -0.80 14.01
CA THR A 472 44.42 -2.22 14.38
C THR A 472 43.11 -2.95 14.11
N GLN A 473 42.00 -2.21 14.01
CA GLN A 473 40.65 -2.71 13.72
C GLN A 473 39.87 -1.70 12.87
N PRO A 474 38.95 -2.14 12.00
CA PRO A 474 38.61 -3.54 11.69
C PRO A 474 39.74 -4.25 10.92
N ALA A 475 39.64 -5.57 10.79
CA ALA A 475 40.69 -6.40 10.19
C ALA A 475 41.04 -5.98 8.75
N GLU A 476 40.05 -5.50 8.00
CA GLU A 476 40.21 -4.99 6.63
C GLU A 476 41.08 -3.73 6.60
N LEU A 477 40.89 -2.81 7.54
CA LEU A 477 41.71 -1.59 7.65
C LEU A 477 43.15 -1.95 7.99
N LYS A 478 43.35 -2.86 8.95
CA LYS A 478 44.69 -3.35 9.29
C LYS A 478 45.38 -4.00 8.08
N ALA A 479 44.67 -4.84 7.33
CA ALA A 479 45.21 -5.47 6.13
C ALA A 479 45.57 -4.44 5.05
N ALA A 480 44.77 -3.38 4.88
CA ALA A 480 45.06 -2.28 3.96
C ALA A 480 46.30 -1.49 4.37
N LEU A 481 46.47 -1.20 5.67
CA LEU A 481 47.67 -0.57 6.23
C LEU A 481 48.92 -1.41 5.94
N ASP A 482 48.89 -2.69 6.30
CA ASP A 482 50.00 -3.62 6.06
C ASP A 482 50.31 -3.76 4.54
N GLY A 483 49.27 -3.73 3.70
CA GLY A 483 49.40 -3.72 2.24
C GLY A 483 50.07 -2.44 1.70
N ALA A 484 49.71 -1.27 2.22
CA ALA A 484 50.31 0.00 1.83
C ALA A 484 51.79 0.08 2.26
N LYS A 485 52.14 -0.41 3.46
CA LYS A 485 53.55 -0.54 3.89
C LYS A 485 54.36 -1.44 2.95
N LYS A 486 53.80 -2.57 2.49
CA LYS A 486 54.45 -3.44 1.48
C LYS A 486 54.62 -2.76 0.12
N ARG A 487 53.83 -1.74 -0.18
CA ARG A 487 53.97 -0.84 -1.34
C ARG A 487 54.96 0.30 -1.09
N ASN A 488 55.81 0.19 -0.07
CA ASN A 488 56.85 1.14 0.34
C ASN A 488 56.32 2.51 0.83
N TRP A 489 55.09 2.57 1.35
CA TRP A 489 54.59 3.76 2.01
C TRP A 489 54.97 3.81 3.49
N LYS A 490 55.43 4.98 3.93
CA LYS A 490 55.51 5.34 5.36
C LYS A 490 54.19 5.94 5.77
N LEU A 491 53.53 5.37 6.77
CA LEU A 491 52.18 5.73 7.17
C LEU A 491 52.22 6.19 8.61
N GLY A 492 51.78 7.41 8.87
CA GLY A 492 51.95 7.98 10.18
C GLY A 492 50.88 9.00 10.56
N LYS A 493 50.98 9.42 11.80
CA LYS A 493 50.20 10.50 12.40
C LYS A 493 51.08 11.72 12.68
N ILE A 494 50.44 12.83 12.99
CA ILE A 494 51.05 13.93 13.72
C ILE A 494 50.76 13.72 15.22
N ASN A 495 51.79 13.70 16.05
CA ASN A 495 51.65 13.52 17.50
C ASN A 495 51.26 14.82 18.21
N GLU A 496 51.00 14.76 19.52
CA GLU A 496 50.62 15.92 20.35
C GLU A 496 51.62 17.10 20.30
N SER A 497 52.87 16.86 19.87
CA SER A 497 53.92 17.87 19.75
C SER A 497 54.12 18.38 18.31
N GLY A 498 53.23 18.03 17.38
CA GLY A 498 53.33 18.41 15.97
C GLY A 498 54.36 17.61 15.17
N ASN A 499 54.91 16.52 15.73
CA ASN A 499 55.92 15.70 15.07
C ASN A 499 55.30 14.49 14.38
N TRP A 500 55.91 14.06 13.27
CA TRP A 500 55.47 12.86 12.56
C TRP A 500 55.89 11.57 13.29
N GLU A 501 54.96 10.63 13.45
CA GLU A 501 55.18 9.30 14.04
C GLU A 501 54.60 8.19 13.13
N ASP A 502 55.34 7.10 12.91
CA ASP A 502 54.85 5.91 12.18
C ASP A 502 53.81 5.16 13.03
N ILE A 503 52.79 4.58 12.40
CA ILE A 503 51.67 3.88 13.09
C ILE A 503 51.56 2.40 12.76
#